data_AF-A0A8D1QNR4-F1
#
_entry.id   AF-A0A8D1QNR4-F1
#
_cell.length_a   1.000
_cell.length_b   1.000
_cell.length_c   1.000
_cell.angle_alpha   90.00
_cell.angle_beta   90.00
_cell.angle_gamma   90.00
#
_symmetry.space_group_name_H-M   'P 1'
#
loop_
_entity.id
_entity.type
_entity.pdbx_description
1 polymer ?
#
loop_
_entity_poly.entity_id
_entity_poly.type
_entity_poly.pdbx_seq_one_letter_code
_entity_poly.pdbx_strand_id
1 'polypeptide(L)'
;MKLKEGSFLWYLYLDKLYCLLSVRNVKALVEYFYLLDVHRKKTLNDVLFYHFLHHVTNLKRNQITIVFNMLDWNAVGEIGFDQFYMLVCILLARENHLEEQFIFRHSRPVFELLDLDGELKIGPANFHMYNFLFNIKKQQLRELYHDFDITGDRLLNYKEFKLFTIFSMDKYQERQKAEERRSRRLYSKRCHIKL
;
A
#
# COMPACT_ATOMS: atom_id res chain seq x y z
N MET A 1 -8.20 4.72 -4.87
CA MET A 1 -9.06 3.52 -4.83
C MET A 1 -9.85 3.51 -3.54
N LYS A 2 -10.91 2.71 -3.44
CA LYS A 2 -11.64 2.41 -2.21
C LYS A 2 -12.04 0.93 -2.19
N LEU A 3 -12.06 0.33 -1.01
CA LEU A 3 -12.72 -0.95 -0.80
C LEU A 3 -14.24 -0.79 -0.88
N LYS A 4 -14.92 -1.82 -1.37
CA LYS A 4 -16.38 -1.85 -1.39
C LYS A 4 -16.88 -2.33 -0.02
N GLU A 5 -17.77 -1.53 0.57
CA GLU A 5 -18.45 -1.88 1.82
C GLU A 5 -19.17 -3.23 1.67
N GLY A 6 -19.09 -4.06 2.71
CA GLY A 6 -19.68 -5.40 2.72
C GLY A 6 -18.86 -6.49 2.01
N SER A 7 -17.79 -6.14 1.29
CA SER A 7 -16.85 -7.14 0.77
C SER A 7 -16.07 -7.82 1.89
N PHE A 8 -15.55 -9.03 1.65
CA PHE A 8 -14.79 -9.79 2.64
C PHE A 8 -13.63 -8.98 3.25
N LEU A 9 -12.88 -8.24 2.42
CA LEU A 9 -11.74 -7.44 2.88
C LEU A 9 -12.15 -6.33 3.86
N TRP A 10 -13.40 -5.83 3.77
CA TRP A 10 -13.92 -4.78 4.66
C TRP A 10 -13.91 -5.20 6.14
N TYR A 11 -13.96 -6.51 6.41
CA TYR A 11 -13.99 -7.05 7.76
C TYR A 11 -12.60 -7.47 8.28
N LEU A 12 -11.56 -7.34 7.46
CA LEU A 12 -10.19 -7.62 7.90
C LEU A 12 -9.60 -6.40 8.61
N TYR A 13 -8.87 -6.69 9.67
CA TYR A 13 -8.13 -5.68 10.43
C TYR A 13 -6.65 -5.75 10.10
N LEU A 14 -6.10 -4.62 9.66
CA LEU A 14 -4.67 -4.40 9.50
C LEU A 14 -4.10 -3.76 10.77
N ASP A 15 -3.05 -4.35 11.32
CA ASP A 15 -2.39 -3.76 12.47
C ASP A 15 -1.80 -2.38 12.13
N LYS A 16 -2.10 -1.38 12.94
CA LYS A 16 -1.66 -0.01 12.67
C LYS A 16 -0.17 0.20 12.84
N LEU A 17 0.55 -0.63 13.59
CA LEU A 17 1.98 -0.44 13.86
C LEU A 17 2.85 -1.16 12.84
N TYR A 18 2.50 -2.41 12.53
CA TYR A 18 3.23 -3.30 11.65
C TYR A 18 2.69 -3.32 10.22
N CYS A 19 1.46 -2.85 10.01
CA CYS A 19 0.76 -2.90 8.72
C CYS A 19 0.72 -4.32 8.13
N LEU A 20 0.39 -5.29 8.99
CA LEU A 20 0.24 -6.70 8.68
C LEU A 20 -1.06 -7.23 9.31
N LEU A 21 -1.57 -8.34 8.79
CA LEU A 21 -2.72 -9.02 9.38
C LEU A 21 -2.32 -9.85 10.60
N SER A 22 -3.24 -9.98 11.56
CA SER A 22 -3.11 -10.97 12.63
C SER A 22 -3.20 -12.40 12.07
N VAL A 23 -2.67 -13.38 12.80
CA VAL A 23 -2.76 -14.82 12.41
C VAL A 23 -4.20 -15.25 12.14
N ARG A 24 -5.17 -14.76 12.91
CA ARG A 24 -6.60 -15.04 12.70
C ARG A 24 -7.10 -14.51 11.35
N ASN A 25 -6.74 -13.28 11.00
CA ASN A 25 -7.13 -12.67 9.73
C ASN A 25 -6.39 -13.31 8.55
N VAL A 26 -5.12 -13.69 8.72
CA VAL A 26 -4.37 -14.46 7.72
C VAL A 26 -5.07 -15.80 7.47
N LYS A 27 -5.46 -16.53 8.52
CA LYS A 27 -6.19 -17.80 8.35
C LYS A 27 -7.49 -17.61 7.56
N ALA A 28 -8.30 -16.59 7.90
CA ALA A 28 -9.51 -16.29 7.16
C ALA A 28 -9.21 -15.93 5.69
N LEU A 29 -8.12 -15.19 5.43
CA LEU A 29 -7.70 -14.82 4.10
C LEU A 29 -7.20 -16.02 3.27
N VAL A 30 -6.51 -16.98 3.88
CA VAL A 30 -6.11 -18.24 3.23
C VAL A 30 -7.34 -19.03 2.77
N GLU A 31 -8.33 -19.20 3.65
CA GLU A 31 -9.58 -19.87 3.27
C GLU A 31 -10.29 -19.13 2.14
N TYR A 32 -10.35 -17.79 2.20
CA TYR A 32 -10.92 -16.98 1.14
C TYR A 32 -10.15 -17.11 -0.18
N PHE A 33 -8.82 -17.16 -0.15
CA PHE A 33 -7.99 -17.38 -1.33
C PHE A 33 -8.27 -18.74 -1.98
N TYR A 34 -8.43 -19.80 -1.18
CA TYR A 34 -8.80 -21.12 -1.71
C TYR A 34 -10.21 -21.18 -2.30
N LEU A 35 -11.14 -20.36 -1.80
CA LEU A 35 -12.46 -20.22 -2.43
C LEU A 35 -12.39 -19.52 -3.80
N LEU A 36 -11.44 -18.59 -3.97
CA LEU A 36 -11.20 -17.91 -5.26
C LEU A 36 -10.48 -18.83 -6.27
N ASP A 37 -9.57 -19.69 -5.80
CA ASP A 37 -8.82 -20.63 -6.63
C ASP A 37 -9.67 -21.86 -7.04
N VAL A 38 -10.60 -21.63 -7.96
CA VAL A 38 -11.47 -22.68 -8.51
C VAL A 38 -10.71 -23.81 -9.22
N HIS A 39 -9.47 -23.54 -9.65
CA HIS A 39 -8.62 -24.52 -10.33
C HIS A 39 -7.77 -25.37 -9.36
N ARG A 40 -7.75 -25.02 -8.07
CA ARG A 40 -7.00 -25.71 -7.00
C ARG A 40 -5.50 -25.80 -7.29
N LYS A 41 -4.94 -24.77 -7.93
CA LYS A 41 -3.51 -24.66 -8.24
C LYS A 41 -2.70 -23.97 -7.15
N LYS A 42 -3.36 -23.46 -6.11
CA LYS A 42 -2.84 -22.55 -5.08
C LYS A 42 -2.41 -21.20 -5.67
N THR A 43 -3.00 -20.81 -6.78
CA THR A 43 -2.71 -19.58 -7.51
C THR A 43 -3.98 -18.98 -8.13
N LEU A 44 -3.95 -17.69 -8.47
CA LEU A 44 -5.00 -17.01 -9.22
C LEU A 44 -4.43 -16.56 -10.56
N ASN A 45 -5.03 -17.00 -11.67
CA ASN A 45 -4.75 -16.42 -12.99
C ASN A 45 -5.34 -15.00 -13.11
N ASP A 46 -5.03 -14.34 -14.21
CA ASP A 46 -5.48 -12.99 -14.56
C ASP A 46 -7.01 -12.82 -14.51
N VAL A 47 -7.78 -13.81 -14.98
CA VAL A 47 -9.24 -13.78 -14.96
C VAL A 47 -9.79 -13.82 -13.54
N LEU A 48 -9.35 -14.78 -12.72
CA LEU A 48 -9.79 -14.91 -11.33
C LEU A 48 -9.39 -13.69 -10.50
N PHE A 49 -8.14 -13.22 -10.68
CA PHE A 49 -7.64 -12.01 -10.04
C PHE A 49 -8.46 -10.78 -10.44
N TYR A 50 -8.80 -10.64 -11.72
CA TYR A 50 -9.61 -9.52 -12.20
C TYR A 50 -10.98 -9.49 -11.53
N HIS A 51 -11.68 -10.62 -11.51
CA HIS A 51 -13.00 -10.70 -10.90
C HIS A 51 -12.96 -10.45 -9.39
N PHE A 52 -11.96 -11.00 -8.69
CA PHE A 52 -11.74 -10.70 -7.28
C PHE A 52 -11.57 -9.20 -7.04
N LEU A 53 -10.61 -8.56 -7.72
CA LEU A 53 -10.25 -7.17 -7.43
C LEU A 53 -11.36 -6.20 -7.85
N HIS A 54 -12.05 -6.51 -8.96
CA HIS A 54 -13.24 -5.78 -9.39
C HIS A 54 -14.40 -5.94 -8.40
N HIS A 55 -14.55 -7.11 -7.76
CA HIS A 55 -15.60 -7.35 -6.77
C HIS A 55 -15.35 -6.59 -5.45
N VAL A 56 -14.11 -6.56 -4.96
CA VAL A 56 -13.79 -6.00 -3.63
C VAL A 56 -13.38 -4.51 -3.65
N THR A 57 -13.11 -3.94 -4.83
CA THR A 57 -12.69 -2.53 -4.97
C THR A 57 -13.47 -1.78 -6.03
N ASN A 58 -13.26 -0.46 -6.11
CA ASN A 58 -13.71 0.38 -7.22
C ASN A 58 -12.66 0.60 -8.33
N LEU A 59 -11.64 -0.26 -8.42
CA LEU A 59 -10.60 -0.15 -9.45
C LEU A 59 -11.17 -0.40 -10.86
N LYS A 60 -10.70 0.38 -11.83
CA LYS A 60 -11.00 0.19 -13.25
C LYS A 60 -10.18 -0.97 -13.81
N ARG A 61 -10.63 -1.57 -14.92
CA ARG A 61 -9.92 -2.67 -15.61
C ARG A 61 -8.43 -2.40 -15.81
N ASN A 62 -8.08 -1.25 -16.38
CA ASN A 62 -6.66 -0.89 -16.61
C ASN A 62 -5.85 -0.83 -15.31
N GLN A 63 -6.45 -0.34 -14.21
CA GLN A 63 -5.78 -0.32 -12.91
C GLN A 63 -5.57 -1.73 -12.38
N ILE A 64 -6.58 -2.61 -12.50
CA ILE A 64 -6.48 -4.01 -12.09
C ILE A 64 -5.37 -4.74 -12.88
N THR A 65 -5.27 -4.51 -14.19
CA THR A 65 -4.17 -5.04 -15.02
C THR A 65 -2.81 -4.52 -14.54
N ILE A 66 -2.69 -3.23 -14.20
CA ILE A 66 -1.47 -2.66 -13.63
C ILE A 66 -1.12 -3.37 -12.30
N VAL A 67 -2.08 -3.61 -11.41
CA VAL A 67 -1.84 -4.33 -10.15
C VAL A 67 -1.40 -5.77 -10.41
N PHE A 68 -2.03 -6.47 -11.35
CA PHE A 68 -1.66 -7.85 -11.70
C PHE A 68 -0.20 -7.92 -12.14
N ASN A 69 0.20 -7.10 -13.10
CA ASN A 69 1.56 -7.06 -13.63
C ASN A 69 2.59 -6.67 -12.56
N MET A 70 2.23 -5.80 -11.61
CA MET A 70 3.07 -5.44 -10.48
C MET A 70 3.37 -6.63 -9.56
N LEU A 71 2.39 -7.51 -9.36
CA LEU A 71 2.50 -8.65 -8.46
C LEU A 71 3.11 -9.87 -9.15
N ASP A 72 2.83 -10.06 -10.45
CA ASP A 72 3.39 -11.11 -11.31
C ASP A 72 4.79 -10.74 -11.83
N TRP A 73 5.66 -10.28 -10.92
CA TRP A 73 7.04 -9.85 -11.20
C TRP A 73 7.93 -10.93 -11.84
N ASN A 74 7.56 -12.21 -11.72
CA ASN A 74 8.25 -13.34 -12.37
C ASN A 74 7.61 -13.76 -13.71
N ALA A 75 6.58 -13.04 -14.17
CA ALA A 75 5.88 -13.26 -15.42
C ALA A 75 5.37 -14.70 -15.62
N VAL A 76 4.89 -15.33 -14.53
CA VAL A 76 4.33 -16.69 -14.58
C VAL A 76 2.87 -16.65 -15.06
N GLY A 77 2.22 -15.50 -15.00
CA GLY A 77 0.80 -15.33 -15.31
C GLY A 77 -0.13 -15.83 -14.20
N GLU A 78 0.41 -16.07 -13.01
CA GLU A 78 -0.31 -16.60 -11.85
C GLU A 78 0.13 -15.91 -10.56
N ILE A 79 -0.83 -15.57 -9.70
CA ILE A 79 -0.62 -14.92 -8.40
C ILE A 79 -0.77 -15.96 -7.28
N GLY A 80 0.32 -16.26 -6.60
CA GLY A 80 0.35 -17.08 -5.39
C GLY A 80 -0.14 -16.34 -4.15
N PHE A 81 -0.27 -17.06 -3.03
CA PHE A 81 -0.80 -16.50 -1.79
C PHE A 81 0.06 -15.35 -1.23
N ASP A 82 1.39 -15.42 -1.33
CA ASP A 82 2.27 -14.37 -0.78
C ASP A 82 2.08 -13.03 -1.50
N GLN A 83 1.98 -13.06 -2.83
CA GLN A 83 1.68 -11.89 -3.65
C GLN A 83 0.27 -11.36 -3.36
N PHE A 84 -0.71 -12.26 -3.24
CA PHE A 84 -2.08 -11.92 -2.87
C PHE A 84 -2.17 -11.29 -1.48
N TYR A 85 -1.43 -11.82 -0.50
CA TYR A 85 -1.36 -11.30 0.86
C TYR A 85 -0.77 -9.89 0.89
N MET A 86 0.32 -9.66 0.15
CA MET A 86 0.92 -8.34 0.01
C MET A 86 -0.07 -7.33 -0.59
N LEU A 87 -0.80 -7.72 -1.64
CA LEU A 87 -1.87 -6.89 -2.20
C LEU A 87 -2.91 -6.53 -1.14
N VAL A 88 -3.43 -7.51 -0.41
CA VAL A 88 -4.45 -7.28 0.62
C VAL A 88 -3.95 -6.30 1.69
N CYS A 89 -2.69 -6.41 2.11
CA CYS A 89 -2.10 -5.45 3.04
C CYS A 89 -2.02 -4.03 2.44
N ILE A 90 -1.66 -3.88 1.16
CA ILE A 90 -1.65 -2.59 0.45
C ILE A 90 -3.07 -2.00 0.39
N LEU A 91 -4.06 -2.81 0.02
CA LEU A 91 -5.46 -2.39 -0.07
C LEU A 91 -5.99 -1.88 1.27
N LEU A 92 -5.72 -2.61 2.36
CA LEU A 92 -6.15 -2.23 3.69
C LEU A 92 -5.38 -1.01 4.21
N ALA A 93 -4.07 -0.91 3.95
CA ALA A 93 -3.29 0.26 4.30
C ALA A 93 -3.85 1.52 3.62
N ARG A 94 -4.26 1.39 2.35
CA ARG A 94 -4.91 2.45 1.59
C ARG A 94 -6.28 2.84 2.16
N GLU A 95 -7.11 1.85 2.48
CA GLU A 95 -8.43 2.08 3.07
C GLU A 95 -8.33 2.74 4.46
N ASN A 96 -7.33 2.36 5.25
CA ASN A 96 -7.14 2.86 6.62
C ASN A 96 -6.21 4.08 6.73
N HIS A 97 -5.78 4.67 5.61
CA HIS A 97 -4.87 5.82 5.57
C HIS A 97 -3.51 5.58 6.26
N LEU A 98 -2.97 4.36 6.10
CA LEU A 98 -1.70 3.90 6.65
C LEU A 98 -0.61 3.75 5.58
N GLU A 99 -0.76 4.37 4.40
CA GLU A 99 0.13 4.15 3.25
C GLU A 99 1.58 4.56 3.55
N GLU A 100 1.79 5.73 4.17
CA GLU A 100 3.12 6.21 4.55
C GLU A 100 3.80 5.24 5.52
N GLN A 101 3.05 4.71 6.48
CA GLN A 101 3.55 3.75 7.47
C GLN A 101 3.82 2.37 6.86
N PHE A 102 2.95 1.92 5.95
CA PHE A 102 3.13 0.67 5.21
C PHE A 102 4.41 0.71 4.37
N ILE A 103 4.61 1.79 3.60
CA ILE A 103 5.80 1.99 2.77
C ILE A 103 7.07 2.02 3.64
N PHE A 104 7.03 2.68 4.80
CA PHE A 104 8.17 2.70 5.72
C PHE A 104 8.52 1.31 6.30
N ARG A 105 7.51 0.59 6.79
CA ARG A 105 7.69 -0.75 7.39
C ARG A 105 8.12 -1.79 6.37
N HIS A 106 7.54 -1.73 5.17
CA HIS A 106 7.71 -2.71 4.10
C HIS A 106 8.48 -2.12 2.91
N SER A 107 9.40 -1.22 3.20
CA SER A 107 10.14 -0.45 2.17
C SER A 107 10.83 -1.32 1.13
N ARG A 108 11.37 -2.48 1.50
CA ARG A 108 12.04 -3.38 0.55
C ARG A 108 11.03 -4.06 -0.40
N PRO A 109 9.99 -4.77 0.09
CA PRO A 109 8.93 -5.28 -0.78
C PRO A 109 8.28 -4.20 -1.67
N VAL A 110 8.01 -3.01 -1.13
CA VAL A 110 7.42 -1.92 -1.92
C VAL A 110 8.38 -1.45 -3.01
N PHE A 111 9.68 -1.32 -2.71
CA PHE A 111 10.68 -0.97 -3.73
C PHE A 111 10.69 -1.99 -4.87
N GLU A 112 10.74 -3.28 -4.54
CA GLU A 112 10.75 -4.37 -5.52
C GLU A 112 9.46 -4.41 -6.36
N LEU A 113 8.29 -4.09 -5.77
CA LEU A 113 7.04 -3.96 -6.53
C LEU A 113 7.03 -2.75 -7.49
N LEU A 114 7.74 -1.67 -7.16
CA LEU A 114 7.82 -0.48 -8.01
C LEU A 114 8.86 -0.64 -9.14
N ASP A 115 9.88 -1.49 -8.93
CA ASP A 115 11.02 -1.78 -9.81
C ASP A 115 10.70 -2.87 -10.84
N LEU A 116 9.82 -2.55 -11.80
CA LEU A 116 9.23 -3.55 -12.71
C LEU A 116 10.19 -4.13 -13.74
N ASP A 117 11.19 -3.35 -14.14
CA ASP A 117 12.24 -3.75 -15.07
C ASP A 117 13.40 -4.45 -14.35
N GLY A 118 13.40 -4.46 -13.02
CA GLY A 118 14.47 -5.05 -12.21
C GLY A 118 15.80 -4.32 -12.31
N GLU A 119 15.79 -3.04 -12.74
CA GLU A 119 17.00 -2.22 -12.84
C GLU A 119 17.53 -1.77 -11.47
N LEU A 120 16.85 -2.15 -10.38
CA LEU A 120 17.14 -1.76 -9.01
C LEU A 120 17.06 -0.24 -8.82
N LYS A 121 16.20 0.41 -9.60
CA LYS A 121 16.04 1.85 -9.67
C LYS A 121 14.62 2.23 -10.04
N ILE A 122 14.01 3.13 -9.25
CA ILE A 122 12.63 3.56 -9.48
C ILE A 122 12.55 5.01 -9.96
N GLY A 123 11.89 5.21 -11.09
CA GLY A 123 11.69 6.52 -11.70
C GLY A 123 10.33 7.17 -11.36
N PRO A 124 10.15 8.45 -11.70
CA PRO A 124 8.89 9.16 -11.47
C PRO A 124 7.69 8.50 -12.15
N ALA A 125 7.91 7.82 -13.28
CA ALA A 125 6.89 7.08 -14.01
C ALA A 125 6.34 5.90 -13.20
N ASN A 126 7.21 5.14 -12.51
CA ASN A 126 6.82 4.02 -11.64
C ASN A 126 5.88 4.53 -10.54
N PHE A 127 6.25 5.61 -9.85
CA PHE A 127 5.40 6.22 -8.82
C PHE A 127 4.07 6.73 -9.37
N HIS A 128 4.08 7.38 -10.54
CA HIS A 128 2.85 7.86 -11.15
C HIS A 128 1.91 6.68 -11.46
N MET A 129 2.44 5.59 -11.98
CA MET A 129 1.65 4.42 -12.36
C MET A 129 0.94 3.80 -11.15
N TYR A 130 1.62 3.70 -10.00
CA TYR A 130 1.10 3.06 -8.80
C TYR A 130 0.49 4.00 -7.76
N ASN A 131 0.43 5.30 -8.05
CA ASN A 131 -0.03 6.29 -7.08
C ASN A 131 -1.48 6.04 -6.58
N PHE A 132 -2.30 5.34 -7.37
CA PHE A 132 -3.67 5.02 -6.96
C PHE A 132 -3.74 4.02 -5.79
N LEU A 133 -2.69 3.19 -5.61
CA LEU A 133 -2.51 2.28 -4.48
C LEU A 133 -1.88 2.99 -3.28
N PHE A 134 -0.76 3.69 -3.51
CA PHE A 134 0.10 4.21 -2.42
C PHE A 134 -0.21 5.65 -1.98
N ASN A 135 -0.99 6.41 -2.75
CA ASN A 135 -1.41 7.78 -2.42
C ASN A 135 -0.26 8.75 -2.10
N ILE A 136 0.88 8.59 -2.75
CA ILE A 136 2.04 9.44 -2.52
C ILE A 136 1.75 10.82 -3.14
N LYS A 137 1.85 11.87 -2.33
CA LYS A 137 1.50 13.23 -2.81
C LYS A 137 2.54 13.69 -3.83
N LYS A 138 2.11 14.39 -4.89
CA LYS A 138 3.02 14.96 -5.91
C LYS A 138 4.13 15.82 -5.30
N GLN A 139 3.83 16.54 -4.23
CA GLN A 139 4.83 17.34 -3.51
C GLN A 139 5.88 16.45 -2.82
N GLN A 140 5.46 15.35 -2.20
CA GLN A 140 6.38 14.36 -1.62
C GLN A 140 7.27 13.74 -2.70
N LEU A 141 6.74 13.47 -3.89
CA LEU A 141 7.54 12.99 -5.02
C LEU A 141 8.57 14.03 -5.50
N ARG A 142 8.22 15.32 -5.52
CA ARG A 142 9.18 16.37 -5.90
C ARG A 142 10.28 16.55 -4.86
N GLU A 143 9.92 16.61 -3.58
CA GLU A 143 10.88 16.62 -2.46
C GLU A 143 11.76 15.36 -2.51
N LEU A 144 11.17 14.21 -2.81
CA LEU A 144 11.88 12.93 -2.95
C LEU A 144 13.03 12.98 -3.96
N TYR A 145 12.76 13.36 -5.21
CA TYR A 145 13.81 13.39 -6.24
C TYR A 145 14.76 14.57 -6.10
N HIS A 146 14.34 15.68 -5.48
CA HIS A 146 15.22 16.83 -5.28
C HIS A 146 16.19 16.61 -4.11
N ASP A 147 15.71 16.03 -3.00
CA ASP A 147 16.47 15.97 -1.75
C ASP A 147 17.21 14.63 -1.57
N PHE A 148 16.75 13.55 -2.20
CA PHE A 148 17.25 12.19 -1.95
C PHE A 148 17.88 11.50 -3.16
N ASP A 149 17.85 12.09 -4.35
CA ASP A 149 18.64 11.63 -5.50
C ASP A 149 20.11 12.06 -5.30
N ILE A 150 20.83 11.28 -4.49
CA ILE A 150 22.23 11.54 -4.14
C ILE A 150 23.13 11.22 -5.34
N THR A 151 22.75 10.22 -6.14
CA THR A 151 23.51 9.84 -7.33
C THR A 151 23.35 10.81 -8.50
N GLY A 152 22.26 11.59 -8.54
CA GLY A 152 21.98 12.60 -9.55
C GLY A 152 21.47 12.03 -10.88
N ASP A 153 21.04 10.77 -10.90
CA ASP A 153 20.58 10.08 -12.11
C ASP A 153 19.06 10.20 -12.36
N ARG A 154 18.36 10.94 -11.49
CA ARG A 154 16.90 11.16 -11.48
C ARG A 154 16.08 9.89 -11.27
N LEU A 155 16.73 8.83 -10.83
CA LEU A 155 16.12 7.60 -10.35
C LEU A 155 16.43 7.46 -8.85
N LEU A 156 15.80 6.49 -8.20
CA LEU A 156 16.12 6.18 -6.80
C LEU A 156 16.56 4.74 -6.70
N ASN A 157 17.76 4.52 -6.19
CA ASN A 157 18.14 3.20 -5.72
C ASN A 157 17.50 2.90 -4.35
N TYR A 158 17.60 1.65 -3.89
CA TYR A 158 16.96 1.24 -2.62
C TYR A 158 17.42 2.06 -1.41
N LYS A 159 18.69 2.51 -1.35
CA LYS A 159 19.19 3.30 -0.20
C LYS A 159 18.54 4.68 -0.16
N GLU A 160 18.45 5.33 -1.32
CA GLU A 160 17.80 6.64 -1.48
C GLU A 160 16.30 6.54 -1.17
N PHE A 161 15.64 5.53 -1.73
CA PHE A 161 14.24 5.23 -1.40
C PHE A 161 14.05 4.98 0.10
N LYS A 162 14.95 4.21 0.74
CA LYS A 162 14.86 3.93 2.18
C LYS A 162 14.98 5.20 3.02
N LEU A 163 15.92 6.09 2.71
CA LEU A 163 16.07 7.39 3.38
C LEU A 163 14.79 8.22 3.26
N PHE A 164 14.20 8.27 2.07
CA PHE A 164 12.92 8.92 1.86
C PHE A 164 11.80 8.36 2.74
N THR A 165 11.72 7.03 2.87
CA THR A 165 10.68 6.42 3.73
C THR A 165 10.85 6.81 5.19
N ILE A 166 12.10 6.90 5.67
CA ILE A 166 12.42 7.33 7.04
C ILE A 166 11.97 8.78 7.24
N PHE A 167 12.39 9.68 6.34
CA PHE A 167 12.05 11.09 6.43
C PHE A 167 10.53 11.35 6.32
N SER A 168 9.84 10.62 5.43
CA SER A 168 8.39 10.70 5.29
C SER A 168 7.68 10.26 6.56
N MET A 169 8.18 9.21 7.21
CA MET A 169 7.65 8.70 8.49
C MET A 169 7.86 9.70 9.62
N ASP A 170 9.01 10.36 9.70
CA ASP A 170 9.27 11.40 10.70
C ASP A 170 8.28 12.57 10.54
N LYS A 171 8.15 13.09 9.32
CA LYS A 171 7.14 14.13 8.99
C LYS A 171 5.71 13.68 9.33
N TYR A 172 5.38 12.40 9.10
CA TYR A 172 4.07 11.86 9.46
C TYR A 172 3.83 11.87 10.97
N GLN A 173 4.82 11.42 11.76
CA GLN A 173 4.70 11.40 13.22
C GLN A 173 4.57 12.81 13.79
N GLU A 174 5.27 13.79 13.22
CA GLU A 174 5.13 15.20 13.61
C GLU A 174 3.72 15.71 13.34
N ARG A 175 3.14 15.42 12.16
CA ARG A 175 1.74 15.76 11.83
C ARG A 175 0.76 15.14 12.83
N GLN A 176 0.90 13.85 13.13
CA GLN A 176 0.05 13.16 14.10
C GLN A 176 0.14 13.78 15.50
N LYS A 177 1.35 14.05 16.00
CA LYS A 177 1.56 14.73 17.30
C LYS A 177 0.94 16.13 17.31
N ALA A 178 1.04 16.88 16.22
CA ALA A 178 0.46 18.22 16.11
C ALA A 178 -1.08 18.17 16.11
N GLU A 179 -1.68 17.20 15.41
CA GLU A 179 -3.13 16.98 15.38
C GLU A 179 -3.67 16.55 16.75
N GLU A 180 -3.00 15.65 17.45
CA GLU A 180 -3.36 15.26 18.82
C GLU A 180 -3.32 16.47 19.78
N ARG A 181 -2.25 17.28 19.71
CA ARG A 181 -2.12 18.50 20.52
C ARG A 181 -3.26 19.49 20.21
N ARG A 182 -3.63 19.64 18.94
CA ARG A 182 -4.73 20.52 18.51
C ARG A 182 -6.08 20.01 19.02
N SER A 183 -6.34 18.71 18.91
CA SER A 183 -7.56 18.05 19.39
C SER A 183 -7.72 18.18 20.91
N ARG A 184 -6.63 17.99 21.68
CA ARG A 184 -6.65 18.19 23.14
C ARG A 184 -6.95 19.65 23.52
N ARG A 185 -6.38 20.62 22.80
CA ARG A 185 -6.68 22.06 23.00
C ARG A 185 -8.15 22.39 22.71
N LEU A 186 -8.70 21.84 21.64
CA LEU A 186 -10.12 22.01 21.28
C LEU A 186 -11.05 21.41 22.34
N TYR A 187 -10.75 20.21 22.83
CA TYR A 187 -11.52 19.55 23.88
C TYR A 187 -11.51 20.37 25.19
N SER A 188 -10.33 20.82 25.64
CA SER A 188 -10.20 21.68 26.83
C SER A 188 -11.01 22.98 26.70
N LYS A 189 -10.93 23.67 25.55
CA LYS A 189 -11.75 24.88 25.31
C LYS A 189 -13.25 24.61 25.36
N ARG A 190 -13.70 23.46 24.86
CA ARG A 190 -15.13 23.10 24.83
C ARG A 190 -15.68 22.76 26.22
N CYS A 191 -14.85 22.23 27.13
CA CYS A 191 -15.21 22.05 28.54
C CYS A 191 -15.32 23.38 29.30
N HIS A 192 -14.53 24.38 28.95
CA HIS A 192 -14.56 25.70 29.59
C HIS A 192 -15.74 26.60 29.17
N ILE A 193 -16.52 26.21 28.16
CA ILE A 193 -17.70 26.97 27.67
C ILE A 193 -19.02 26.39 28.25
N LYS A 194 -18.96 25.30 29.03
CA LYS A 194 -20.13 24.62 29.63
C LYS A 194 -20.40 24.99 31.10
N LEU A 195 -19.90 26.14 31.58
CA LEU A 195 -20.21 26.74 32.88
C LEU A 195 -20.79 28.14 32.65
#